data_AF-A0A7G9L6P5-F1
#
_entry.id   AF-A0A7G9L6P5-F1
#
_cell.length_a   1.000
_cell.length_b   1.000
_cell.length_c   1.000
_cell.angle_alpha   90.00
_cell.angle_beta   90.00
_cell.angle_gamma   90.00
#
_symmetry.space_group_name_H-M   'P 1'
#
loop_
_entity.id
_entity.type
_entity.pdbx_description
1 polymer ?
#
loop_
_entity_poly.entity_id
_entity_poly.type
_entity_poly.pdbx_seq_one_letter_code
_entity_poly.pdbx_strand_id
1 'polypeptide(L)'
;MSKLSKKQFLENYSSFPEFHKKLLEQGGIEWKQLIKHPQDYYVANSGSVPGFIFYNDTIQFAKRHHLKILQILDEYETECGKLENKPSPTDETQYFNWLAWFAWESMMSEVISFIEG
;
A
#
# COMPACT_ATOMS: atom_id res chain seq x y z
N MET A 1 -15.51 7.85 20.77
CA MET A 1 -14.41 7.44 19.88
C MET A 1 -14.87 6.22 19.10
N SER A 2 -15.02 6.35 17.78
CA SER A 2 -15.25 5.19 16.92
C SER A 2 -14.15 4.16 17.18
N LYS A 3 -14.51 2.88 17.27
CA LYS A 3 -13.51 1.82 17.44
C LYS A 3 -12.70 1.73 16.14
N LEU A 4 -11.53 2.36 16.07
CA LEU A 4 -10.55 2.26 14.96
C LEU A 4 -10.36 0.79 14.54
N SER A 5 -11.19 0.33 13.60
CA SER A 5 -11.32 -1.08 13.27
C SER A 5 -11.13 -1.25 11.78
N LYS A 6 -10.51 -2.37 11.40
CA LYS A 6 -10.29 -2.74 10.00
C LYS A 6 -11.57 -2.64 9.19
N LYS A 7 -12.70 -3.07 9.77
CA LYS A 7 -14.02 -2.98 9.16
C LYS A 7 -14.43 -1.54 8.87
N GLN A 8 -14.31 -0.63 9.85
CA GLN A 8 -14.68 0.77 9.66
C GLN A 8 -13.81 1.47 8.62
N PHE A 9 -12.50 1.23 8.65
CA PHE A 9 -11.57 1.72 7.65
C PHE A 9 -11.99 1.25 6.24
N LEU A 10 -12.16 -0.06 6.05
CA LEU A 10 -12.51 -0.61 4.74
C LEU A 10 -13.90 -0.14 4.27
N GLU A 11 -14.92 -0.12 5.11
CA GLU A 11 -16.29 0.16 4.66
C GLU A 11 -16.59 1.66 4.46
N ASN A 12 -15.87 2.55 5.16
CA ASN A 12 -16.29 3.96 5.25
C ASN A 12 -15.18 4.98 4.97
N TYR A 13 -13.92 4.55 4.84
CA TYR A 13 -12.79 5.47 4.69
C TYR A 13 -11.89 5.15 3.50
N SER A 14 -11.67 3.85 3.25
CA SER A 14 -10.81 3.35 2.19
C SER A 14 -11.31 3.74 0.80
N SER A 15 -10.44 4.32 -0.03
CA SER A 15 -10.72 4.59 -1.45
C SER A 15 -10.91 3.31 -2.28
N PHE A 16 -10.13 2.27 -1.98
CA PHE A 16 -10.16 0.97 -2.69
C PHE A 16 -10.40 -0.22 -1.75
N PRO A 17 -11.60 -0.36 -1.16
CA PRO A 17 -11.84 -1.29 -0.05
C PRO A 17 -11.48 -2.75 -0.35
N GLU A 18 -11.91 -3.27 -1.50
CA GLU A 18 -11.60 -4.66 -1.89
C GLU A 18 -10.12 -4.89 -2.18
N PHE A 19 -9.40 -3.85 -2.63
CA PHE A 19 -7.98 -3.94 -2.90
C PHE A 19 -7.15 -3.77 -1.61
N HIS A 20 -7.48 -2.80 -0.77
CA HIS A 20 -6.86 -2.58 0.54
C HIS A 20 -7.05 -3.79 1.45
N LYS A 21 -8.19 -4.48 1.38
CA LYS A 21 -8.37 -5.77 2.06
C LYS A 21 -7.30 -6.79 1.65
N LYS A 22 -7.04 -6.93 0.34
CA LYS A 22 -6.02 -7.86 -0.21
C LYS A 22 -4.59 -7.42 0.12
N LEU A 23 -4.31 -6.12 0.09
CA LEU A 23 -3.02 -5.58 0.53
C LEU A 23 -2.75 -5.91 2.00
N LEU A 24 -3.71 -5.64 2.89
CA LEU A 24 -3.62 -5.95 4.32
C LEU A 24 -3.44 -7.46 4.57
N GLU A 25 -4.09 -8.32 3.76
CA GLU A 25 -3.89 -9.77 3.81
C GLU A 25 -2.47 -10.16 3.35
N GLN A 26 -1.98 -9.57 2.25
CA GLN A 26 -0.64 -9.79 1.73
C GLN A 26 0.46 -9.35 2.71
N GLY A 27 0.26 -8.25 3.43
CA GLY A 27 1.21 -7.75 4.42
C GLY A 27 1.22 -8.52 5.73
N GLY A 28 0.23 -9.37 5.99
CA GLY A 28 0.23 -10.28 7.15
C GLY A 28 0.32 -9.61 8.53
N ILE A 29 0.21 -8.28 8.61
CA ILE A 29 0.31 -7.52 9.87
C ILE A 29 -1.06 -7.47 10.52
N GLU A 30 -1.11 -7.74 11.83
CA GLU A 30 -2.34 -7.60 12.58
C GLU A 30 -2.79 -6.13 12.61
N TRP A 31 -4.08 -5.88 12.35
CA TRP A 31 -4.64 -4.52 12.36
C TRP A 31 -4.29 -3.73 13.63
N LYS A 32 -4.30 -4.40 14.80
CA LYS A 32 -3.96 -3.76 16.09
C LYS A 32 -2.51 -3.29 16.15
N GLN A 33 -1.58 -3.99 15.51
CA GLN A 33 -0.17 -3.60 15.44
C GLN A 33 0.00 -2.43 14.47
N LEU A 34 -0.64 -2.53 13.31
CA LEU A 34 -0.60 -1.53 12.26
C LEU A 34 -1.09 -0.16 12.76
N ILE A 35 -2.25 -0.10 13.43
CA ILE A 35 -2.78 1.17 13.93
C ILE A 35 -2.06 1.72 15.18
N LYS A 36 -1.29 0.88 15.87
CA LYS A 36 -0.54 1.31 17.06
C LYS A 36 0.73 2.08 16.67
N HIS A 37 1.36 1.68 15.56
CA HIS A 37 2.58 2.27 15.04
C HIS A 37 2.52 2.41 13.51
N PRO A 38 1.59 3.19 12.95
CA PRO A 38 1.36 3.19 11.50
C PRO A 38 2.57 3.70 10.70
N GLN A 39 3.37 4.60 11.27
CA GLN A 39 4.58 5.13 10.66
C GLN A 39 5.66 4.05 10.44
N ASP A 40 5.72 3.01 11.29
CA ASP A 40 6.66 1.89 11.16
C ASP A 40 6.39 1.04 9.90
N TYR A 41 5.17 1.13 9.37
CA TYR A 41 4.73 0.40 8.19
C TYR A 41 4.56 1.29 6.96
N TYR A 42 4.78 2.60 7.07
CA TYR A 42 4.52 3.56 6.00
C TYR A 42 5.66 3.66 4.98
N VAL A 43 6.93 3.68 5.42
CA VAL A 43 8.05 4.05 4.54
C VAL A 43 8.73 2.82 3.93
N ALA A 44 8.49 2.55 2.64
CA ALA A 44 9.21 1.54 1.85
C ALA A 44 10.63 1.97 1.46
N ASN A 45 10.96 3.26 1.62
CA ASN A 45 12.29 3.82 1.35
C ASN A 45 13.42 3.27 2.27
N SER A 46 13.07 2.46 3.27
CA SER A 46 14.01 1.75 4.14
C SER A 46 14.52 0.43 3.55
N GLY A 47 14.00 0.00 2.40
CA GLY A 47 14.34 -1.28 1.76
C GLY A 47 13.65 -2.50 2.37
N SER A 48 12.91 -2.35 3.47
CA SER A 48 12.01 -3.36 4.01
C SER A 48 10.92 -2.75 4.89
N VAL A 49 9.65 -2.88 4.50
CA VAL A 49 8.52 -2.72 5.42
C VAL A 49 8.37 -4.03 6.23
N PRO A 50 8.46 -4.02 7.56
CA PRO A 50 8.24 -5.21 8.37
C PRO A 50 6.86 -5.82 8.07
N GLY A 51 6.82 -7.09 7.64
CA GLY A 51 5.58 -7.79 7.27
C GLY A 51 5.24 -7.77 5.77
N PHE A 52 5.77 -6.81 5.01
CA PHE A 52 5.56 -6.72 3.57
C PHE A 52 6.91 -6.59 2.89
N ILE A 53 7.56 -7.72 2.53
CA ILE A 53 8.63 -7.90 1.50
C ILE A 53 9.20 -9.32 1.64
N PHE A 54 8.58 -10.26 0.94
CA PHE A 54 9.36 -11.33 0.32
C PHE A 54 9.36 -11.02 -1.17
N TYR A 55 10.52 -10.65 -1.72
CA TYR A 55 10.68 -10.12 -3.07
C TYR A 55 9.94 -10.92 -4.16
N ASN A 56 9.78 -12.23 -3.99
CA ASN A 56 9.06 -13.07 -4.94
C ASN A 56 7.53 -12.94 -4.83
N ASP A 57 6.99 -12.84 -3.62
CA ASP A 57 5.54 -12.79 -3.38
C ASP A 57 4.97 -11.42 -3.75
N THR A 58 5.74 -10.35 -3.48
CA THR A 58 5.39 -8.97 -3.87
C THR A 58 5.33 -8.81 -5.38
N ILE A 59 6.24 -9.43 -6.14
CA ILE A 59 6.20 -9.42 -7.61
C ILE A 59 4.93 -10.11 -8.12
N GLN A 60 4.60 -11.30 -7.61
CA GLN A 60 3.41 -12.03 -8.05
C GLN A 60 2.12 -11.28 -7.70
N PHE A 61 2.07 -10.67 -6.51
CA PHE A 61 0.96 -9.80 -6.11
C PHE A 61 0.81 -8.61 -7.06
N ALA A 62 1.90 -7.89 -7.32
CA ALA A 62 1.87 -6.73 -8.22
C ALA A 62 1.48 -7.11 -9.65
N LYS A 63 1.99 -8.24 -10.18
CA LYS A 63 1.57 -8.77 -11.49
C LYS A 63 0.07 -9.08 -11.52
N ARG A 64 -0.46 -9.73 -10.48
CA ARG A 64 -1.89 -10.08 -10.39
C ARG A 64 -2.80 -8.86 -10.30
N HIS A 65 -2.33 -7.78 -9.68
CA HIS A 65 -3.11 -6.57 -9.44
C HIS A 65 -2.64 -5.36 -10.25
N HIS A 66 -1.84 -5.58 -11.29
CA HIS A 66 -1.07 -4.56 -12.00
C HIS A 66 -1.93 -3.38 -12.45
N LEU A 67 -3.05 -3.65 -13.12
CA LEU A 67 -3.96 -2.60 -13.60
C LEU A 67 -4.53 -1.76 -12.46
N LYS A 68 -4.90 -2.38 -11.33
CA LYS A 68 -5.46 -1.63 -10.19
C LYS A 68 -4.38 -0.75 -9.55
N ILE A 69 -3.16 -1.25 -9.40
CA ILE A 69 -2.04 -0.44 -8.89
C ILE A 69 -1.75 0.74 -9.83
N LEU A 70 -1.78 0.52 -11.14
CA LEU A 70 -1.60 1.62 -12.12
C LEU A 70 -2.71 2.67 -12.07
N GLN A 71 -3.96 2.28 -11.78
CA GLN A 71 -5.05 3.24 -11.56
C GLN A 71 -4.80 4.13 -10.34
N ILE A 72 -4.41 3.52 -9.22
CA ILE A 72 -4.07 4.26 -7.99
C ILE A 72 -2.89 5.22 -8.25
N LEU A 73 -1.90 4.75 -9.01
CA LEU A 73 -0.75 5.57 -9.40
C LEU A 73 -1.16 6.74 -10.28
N ASP A 74 -2.01 6.51 -11.28
CA ASP A 74 -2.48 7.57 -12.19
C ASP A 74 -3.31 8.63 -11.44
N GLU A 75 -4.18 8.21 -10.51
CA GLU A 75 -4.93 9.12 -9.64
C GLU A 75 -3.97 9.95 -8.77
N TYR A 76 -2.99 9.31 -8.13
CA TYR A 76 -1.96 10.01 -7.35
C TYR A 76 -1.14 10.98 -8.19
N GLU A 77 -0.67 10.57 -9.37
CA GLU A 77 0.15 11.41 -10.26
C GLU A 77 -0.65 12.58 -10.85
N THR A 78 -1.97 12.42 -10.99
CA THR A 78 -2.87 13.50 -11.41
C THR A 78 -3.01 14.57 -10.32
N GLU A 79 -3.04 14.17 -9.05
CA GLU A 79 -3.19 15.09 -7.92
C GLU A 79 -1.86 15.72 -7.47
N CYS A 80 -0.80 14.92 -7.41
CA CYS A 80 0.49 15.29 -6.80
C CYS A 80 1.58 15.60 -7.84
N GLY A 81 1.35 15.30 -9.11
CA GLY A 81 2.37 15.32 -10.16
C GLY A 81 3.10 13.98 -10.29
N LYS A 82 3.87 13.85 -11.38
CA LYS A 82 4.55 12.59 -11.72
C LYS A 82 5.64 12.24 -10.71
N LEU A 83 5.73 10.95 -10.39
CA LEU A 83 6.80 10.46 -9.53
C LEU A 83 8.13 10.43 -10.29
N GLU A 84 9.13 11.11 -9.73
CA GLU A 84 10.50 11.03 -10.22
C GLU A 84 11.10 9.65 -9.89
N ASN A 85 11.97 9.13 -10.77
CA ASN A 85 12.70 7.88 -10.56
C ASN A 85 11.87 6.57 -10.54
N LYS A 86 10.70 6.53 -11.20
CA LYS A 86 9.97 5.27 -11.40
C LYS A 86 10.86 4.24 -12.14
N PRO A 87 11.02 3.00 -11.63
CA PRO A 87 11.80 1.98 -12.33
C PRO A 87 11.25 1.69 -13.73
N SER A 88 12.15 1.39 -14.67
CA SER A 88 11.76 0.95 -16.01
C SER A 88 11.04 -0.41 -15.93
N PRO A 89 9.94 -0.63 -16.68
CA PRO A 89 9.32 -1.95 -16.81
C PRO A 89 10.26 -3.04 -17.35
N THR A 90 11.40 -2.67 -17.95
CA THR A 90 12.42 -3.61 -18.42
C THR A 90 13.19 -4.29 -17.28
N ASP A 91 13.23 -3.68 -16.09
CA ASP A 91 13.67 -4.34 -14.86
C ASP A 91 12.42 -4.80 -14.10
N GLU A 92 11.88 -5.96 -14.49
CA GLU A 92 10.62 -6.47 -13.92
C GLU A 92 10.67 -6.58 -12.40
N THR A 93 11.80 -7.02 -11.85
CA THR A 93 11.95 -7.20 -10.40
C THR A 93 11.81 -5.87 -9.69
N GLN A 94 12.57 -4.84 -10.10
CA GLN A 94 12.47 -3.54 -9.45
C GLN A 94 11.12 -2.89 -9.71
N TYR A 95 10.60 -2.98 -10.93
CA TYR A 95 9.32 -2.39 -11.31
C TYR A 95 8.15 -2.95 -10.50
N PHE A 96 7.99 -4.27 -10.43
CA PHE A 96 6.86 -4.87 -9.72
C PHE A 96 6.98 -4.75 -8.20
N ASN A 97 8.19 -4.76 -7.64
CA ASN A 97 8.39 -4.47 -6.22
C ASN A 97 8.01 -3.02 -5.89
N TRP A 98 8.48 -2.07 -6.71
CA TRP A 98 8.13 -0.67 -6.54
C TRP A 98 6.62 -0.43 -6.63
N LEU A 99 5.92 -1.09 -7.56
CA LEU A 99 4.46 -1.02 -7.64
C LEU A 99 3.76 -1.57 -6.39
N ALA A 100 4.23 -2.72 -5.87
CA ALA A 100 3.69 -3.29 -4.64
C ALA A 100 3.89 -2.33 -3.45
N TRP A 101 5.06 -1.70 -3.36
CA TRP A 101 5.37 -0.71 -2.33
C TRP A 101 4.50 0.52 -2.45
N PHE A 102 4.43 1.12 -3.63
CA PHE A 102 3.57 2.27 -3.88
C PHE A 102 2.12 2.02 -3.45
N ALA A 103 1.57 0.85 -3.80
CA ALA A 103 0.22 0.46 -3.39
C ALA A 103 0.05 0.35 -1.86
N TRP A 104 1.06 -0.19 -1.18
CA TRP A 104 1.08 -0.28 0.28
C TRP A 104 1.19 1.10 0.94
N GLU A 105 2.13 1.94 0.48
CA GLU A 105 2.32 3.31 0.99
C GLU A 105 1.06 4.16 0.81
N SER A 106 0.44 4.11 -0.37
CA SER A 106 -0.82 4.80 -0.67
C SER A 106 -1.94 4.39 0.31
N MET A 107 -2.12 3.09 0.54
CA MET A 107 -3.09 2.60 1.53
C MET A 107 -2.72 3.06 2.95
N MET A 108 -1.44 3.02 3.33
CA MET A 108 -0.99 3.40 4.66
C MET A 108 -1.19 4.90 4.94
N SER A 109 -1.08 5.78 3.94
CA SER A 109 -1.47 7.19 4.06
C SER A 109 -2.93 7.33 4.49
N GLU A 110 -3.84 6.57 3.89
CA GLU A 110 -5.26 6.58 4.28
C GLU A 110 -5.47 6.01 5.67
N VAL A 111 -4.73 4.96 6.05
CA VAL A 111 -4.80 4.42 7.40
C VAL A 111 -4.33 5.44 8.44
N ILE A 112 -3.23 6.14 8.17
CA ILE A 112 -2.74 7.23 9.04
C ILE A 112 -3.80 8.31 9.16
N SER A 113 -4.35 8.79 8.05
CA SER A 113 -5.39 9.83 8.06
C SER A 113 -6.66 9.38 8.81
N PHE A 114 -7.05 8.10 8.68
CA PHE A 114 -8.15 7.51 9.44
C PHE A 114 -7.89 7.47 10.95
N ILE A 115 -6.64 7.26 11.37
CA ILE A 115 -6.25 7.23 12.79
C ILE A 115 -6.17 8.65 13.36
N GLU A 116 -5.61 9.58 12.61
CA GLU A 116 -5.32 10.94 13.05
C GLU A 116 -6.57 11.84 13.11
N GLY A 117 -7.56 11.60 12.25
CA GLY A 117 -8.92 12.15 12.37
C GLY A 117 -9.04 13.64 12.10
#